data_AF-A0A4R5LMJ3-F1
#
_entry.id   AF-A0A4R5LMJ3-F1
#
_cell.length_a   1.000
_cell.length_b   1.000
_cell.length_c   1.000
_cell.angle_alpha   90.00
_cell.angle_beta   90.00
_cell.angle_gamma   90.00
#
_symmetry.space_group_name_H-M   'P 1'
#
loop_
_entity.id
_entity.type
_entity.pdbx_description
1 polymer ?
#
loop_
_entity_poly.entity_id
_entity_poly.type
_entity_poly.pdbx_seq_one_letter_code
_entity_poly.pdbx_strand_id
1 'polypeptide(L)'
;MKKAQKRPRQGGLYYYEAAYSLELARGASHISSMLSTATQEGAVREVMHEFIATHGRAELDVFSWLLAERLEKRGCVAAAMKARDFDASRRMPELACAS
;
A
#
# COMPACT_ATOMS: atom_id res chain seq x y z
N MET A 1 -18.23 -10.56 -1.84
CA MET A 1 -17.81 -10.62 -0.42
C MET A 1 -16.62 -9.67 -0.23
N LYS A 2 -16.79 -8.56 0.50
CA LYS A 2 -15.69 -7.59 0.73
C LYS A 2 -14.82 -8.14 1.86
N LYS A 3 -13.59 -8.57 1.56
CA LYS A 3 -12.66 -9.04 2.60
C LYS A 3 -12.25 -7.83 3.45
N ALA A 4 -12.69 -7.83 4.71
CA ALA A 4 -12.26 -6.82 5.68
C ALA A 4 -10.75 -7.02 5.91
N GLN A 5 -9.96 -6.10 5.36
CA GLN A 5 -8.52 -6.09 5.51
C GLN A 5 -8.20 -5.90 7.00
N LYS A 6 -7.61 -6.92 7.64
CA LYS A 6 -7.26 -6.87 9.07
C LYS A 6 -6.26 -5.75 9.30
N ARG A 7 -6.65 -4.72 10.05
CA ARG A 7 -5.74 -3.67 10.51
C ARG A 7 -4.57 -4.31 11.27
N PRO A 8 -3.31 -3.91 10.99
CA PRO A 8 -2.19 -4.31 11.82
C PRO A 8 -2.42 -3.84 13.27
N ARG A 9 -1.91 -4.56 14.27
CA ARG A 9 -2.07 -4.20 15.69
C ARG A 9 -1.56 -2.77 15.92
N GLN A 10 -2.41 -1.89 16.45
CA GLN A 10 -2.22 -0.44 16.53
C GLN A 10 -0.89 0.02 17.17
N GLY A 11 -0.32 -0.73 18.11
CA GLY A 11 0.94 -0.37 18.78
C GLY A 11 2.18 -0.38 17.88
N GLY A 12 2.22 -1.22 16.83
CA GLY A 12 3.34 -1.26 15.89
C GLY A 12 3.24 -0.21 14.77
N LEU A 13 2.03 0.27 14.47
CA LEU A 13 1.78 1.18 13.36
C LEU A 13 2.45 2.55 13.53
N TYR A 14 2.51 3.06 14.76
CA TYR A 14 3.15 4.35 15.04
C TYR A 14 4.67 4.33 14.74
N TYR A 15 5.33 3.21 15.05
CA TYR A 15 6.76 3.03 14.74
C TYR A 15 6.99 3.08 13.22
N TYR A 16 6.19 2.35 12.44
CA TYR A 16 6.33 2.34 10.97
C TYR A 16 5.90 3.64 10.32
N GLU A 17 4.89 4.33 10.87
CA GLU A 17 4.51 5.66 10.38
C GLU A 17 5.63 6.67 10.58
N ALA A 18 6.34 6.61 11.72
CA ALA A 18 7.52 7.43 11.94
C ALA A 18 8.69 7.01 11.02
N ALA A 19 8.95 5.71 10.91
CA ALA A 19 10.06 5.16 10.14
C ALA A 19 9.98 5.50 8.64
N TYR A 20 8.79 5.40 8.03
CA TYR A 20 8.58 5.66 6.60
C TYR A 20 7.85 6.99 6.34
N SER A 21 7.86 7.92 7.30
CA SER A 21 7.07 9.14 7.19
C SER A 21 7.38 9.93 5.90
N LEU A 22 8.66 9.96 5.52
CA LEU A 22 9.16 10.64 4.33
C LEU A 22 8.68 9.97 3.05
N GLU A 23 8.87 8.66 2.91
CA GLU A 23 8.45 7.87 1.74
C GLU A 23 6.93 7.91 1.58
N LEU A 24 6.19 7.79 2.69
CA LEU A 24 4.73 7.93 2.71
C LEU A 24 4.29 9.33 2.27
N ALA A 25 5.00 10.38 2.67
CA ALA A 25 4.68 11.75 2.26
C ALA A 25 4.97 11.98 0.78
N ARG A 26 6.14 11.54 0.31
CA ARG A 26 6.57 11.62 -1.09
C ARG A 26 5.63 10.85 -2.01
N GLY A 27 5.37 9.58 -1.68
CA GLY A 27 4.47 8.72 -2.46
C GLY A 27 3.05 9.27 -2.51
N ALA A 28 2.48 9.67 -1.37
CA ALA A 28 1.13 10.23 -1.34
C ALA A 28 1.04 11.55 -2.14
N SER A 29 2.05 12.41 -2.06
CA SER A 29 2.11 13.66 -2.83
C SER A 29 2.17 13.37 -4.33
N HIS A 30 3.10 12.51 -4.75
CA HIS A 30 3.30 12.12 -6.14
C HIS A 30 2.02 11.52 -6.74
N ILE A 31 1.40 10.55 -6.06
CA ILE A 31 0.15 9.92 -6.50
C ILE A 31 -0.98 10.96 -6.57
N SER A 32 -1.12 11.82 -5.56
CA SER A 32 -2.21 12.83 -5.54
C SER A 32 -2.09 13.88 -6.64
N SER A 33 -0.89 14.08 -7.19
CA SER A 33 -0.68 15.00 -8.31
C SER A 33 -1.08 14.44 -9.68
N MET A 34 -1.35 13.13 -9.75
CA MET A 34 -1.74 12.48 -11.00
C MET A 34 -3.17 12.85 -11.40
N LEU A 35 -3.34 13.23 -12.67
CA LEU A 35 -4.59 13.78 -13.22
C LEU A 35 -5.71 12.75 -13.41
N SER A 36 -5.36 11.47 -13.64
CA SER A 36 -6.33 10.41 -13.89
C SER A 36 -6.16 9.24 -12.93
N THR A 37 -7.23 8.46 -12.74
CA THR A 37 -7.19 7.21 -11.96
C THR A 37 -6.17 6.22 -12.51
N ALA A 38 -6.05 6.09 -13.83
CA ALA A 38 -5.07 5.21 -14.47
C ALA A 38 -3.62 5.61 -14.13
N THR A 39 -3.32 6.91 -14.17
CA THR A 39 -2.00 7.44 -13.79
C THR A 39 -1.74 7.33 -12.29
N GLN A 40 -2.78 7.48 -11.45
CA GLN A 40 -2.67 7.23 -10.01
C GLN A 40 -2.33 5.77 -9.71
N GLU A 41 -2.99 4.81 -10.37
CA GLU A 41 -2.69 3.38 -10.20
C GLU A 41 -1.28 3.01 -10.69
N GLY A 42 -0.80 3.67 -11.74
CA GLY A 42 0.60 3.57 -12.20
C GLY A 42 1.56 4.05 -11.12
N ALA A 43 1.38 5.26 -10.62
CA ALA A 43 2.19 5.86 -9.57
C ALA A 43 2.17 5.02 -8.26
N VAL A 44 1.04 4.39 -7.92
CA VAL A 44 0.98 3.44 -6.79
C VAL A 44 1.96 2.27 -7.01
N ARG A 45 1.98 1.68 -8.22
CA ARG A 45 2.91 0.57 -8.50
C ARG A 45 4.36 1.02 -8.38
N GLU A 46 4.69 2.18 -8.92
CA GLU A 46 6.04 2.75 -8.86
C GLU A 46 6.50 2.93 -7.42
N VAL A 47 5.70 3.60 -6.58
CA VAL A 47 5.98 3.83 -5.16
C VAL A 47 6.16 2.50 -4.40
N MET A 48 5.32 1.49 -4.67
CA MET A 48 5.45 0.19 -4.03
C MET A 48 6.70 -0.57 -4.48
N HIS A 49 7.04 -0.51 -5.77
CA HIS A 49 8.26 -1.14 -6.28
C HIS A 49 9.52 -0.49 -5.72
N GLU A 50 9.56 0.84 -5.61
CA GLU A 50 10.65 1.58 -4.98
C GLU A 50 10.81 1.21 -3.50
N PHE A 51 9.68 1.13 -2.76
CA PHE A 51 9.69 0.70 -1.37
C PHE A 51 10.27 -0.72 -1.22
N ILE A 52 9.83 -1.66 -2.06
CA ILE A 52 10.32 -3.05 -2.04
C ILE A 52 11.82 -3.13 -2.37
N ALA A 53 12.29 -2.33 -3.33
CA ALA A 53 13.69 -2.30 -3.70
C ALA A 53 14.59 -1.78 -2.56
N THR A 54 14.06 -0.89 -1.72
CA THR A 54 14.81 -0.23 -0.63
C THR A 54 14.75 -1.01 0.68
N HIS A 55 13.55 -1.43 1.09
CA HIS A 55 13.26 -1.99 2.42
C HIS A 55 12.92 -3.49 2.38
N GLY A 56 12.75 -4.05 1.18
CA GLY A 56 12.27 -5.41 1.01
C GLY A 56 10.75 -5.53 1.20
N ARG A 57 10.27 -6.78 1.22
CA ARG A 57 8.83 -7.08 1.21
C ARG A 57 8.21 -7.26 2.60
N ALA A 58 9.01 -7.47 3.64
CA ALA A 58 8.51 -7.81 4.97
C ALA A 58 7.56 -6.75 5.54
N GLU A 59 7.79 -5.48 5.19
CA GLU A 59 7.08 -4.33 5.73
C GLU A 59 6.08 -3.72 4.72
N LEU A 60 5.94 -4.34 3.54
CA LEU A 60 5.08 -3.87 2.46
C LEU A 60 3.59 -3.82 2.86
N ASP A 61 3.15 -4.79 3.65
CA ASP A 61 1.78 -4.84 4.17
C ASP A 61 1.44 -3.63 5.05
N VAL A 62 2.39 -3.19 5.88
CA VAL A 62 2.19 -2.03 6.76
C VAL A 62 2.31 -0.73 5.98
N PHE A 63 3.32 -0.63 5.11
CA PHE A 63 3.51 0.53 4.25
C PHE A 63 2.31 0.77 3.34
N SER A 64 1.79 -0.28 2.70
CA SER A 64 0.63 -0.19 1.82
C SER A 64 -0.64 0.27 2.55
N TRP A 65 -0.84 -0.19 3.79
CA TRP A 65 -1.94 0.24 4.62
C TRP A 65 -1.83 1.74 4.99
N LEU A 66 -0.66 2.18 5.44
CA LEU A 66 -0.40 3.58 5.80
C LEU A 66 -0.52 4.52 4.59
N LEU A 67 -0.02 4.09 3.43
CA LEU A 67 -0.14 4.85 2.18
C LEU A 67 -1.60 4.99 1.77
N ALA A 68 -2.37 3.89 1.85
CA ALA A 68 -3.79 3.91 1.54
C ALA A 68 -4.57 4.88 2.44
N GLU A 69 -4.30 4.91 3.76
CA GLU A 69 -4.93 5.88 4.66
C GLU A 69 -4.61 7.33 4.28
N ARG A 70 -3.36 7.63 3.92
CA ARG A 70 -2.97 8.98 3.47
C ARG A 70 -3.66 9.36 2.16
N LEU A 71 -3.82 8.42 1.24
CA LEU A 71 -4.52 8.62 -0.04
C LEU A 71 -6.02 8.83 0.15
N GLU A 72 -6.67 8.08 1.06
CA GLU A 72 -8.08 8.30 1.40
C GLU A 72 -8.32 9.68 2.00
N LYS A 73 -7.47 10.13 2.92
CA LYS A 73 -7.53 11.47 3.50
C LYS A 73 -7.40 12.59 2.45
N ARG A 74 -6.78 12.29 1.30
CA ARG A 74 -6.62 13.19 0.14
C ARG A 74 -7.71 13.03 -0.92
N GLY A 75 -8.68 12.13 -0.73
CA GLY A 75 -9.74 11.85 -1.70
C GLY A 75 -9.33 10.96 -2.88
N CYS A 76 -8.11 10.40 -2.87
CA CYS A 76 -7.60 9.53 -3.93
C CYS A 76 -8.05 8.07 -3.73
N VAL A 77 -9.36 7.82 -3.76
CA VAL A 77 -9.96 6.53 -3.37
C VAL A 77 -9.50 5.37 -4.26
N ALA A 78 -9.41 5.56 -5.57
CA ALA A 78 -8.93 4.53 -6.50
C ALA A 78 -7.49 4.10 -6.19
N ALA A 79 -6.62 5.08 -5.92
CA ALA A 79 -5.24 4.84 -5.54
C ALA A 79 -5.12 4.12 -4.19
N ALA A 80 -5.94 4.50 -3.21
CA ALA A 80 -5.99 3.83 -1.91
C ALA A 80 -6.43 2.37 -2.01
N MET A 81 -7.46 2.07 -2.82
CA MET A 81 -7.87 0.70 -3.10
C MET A 81 -6.72 -0.09 -3.76
N LYS A 82 -6.06 0.50 -4.76
CA LYS A 82 -4.93 -0.15 -5.43
C LYS A 82 -3.77 -0.44 -4.48
N ALA A 83 -3.45 0.49 -3.58
CA ALA A 83 -2.41 0.31 -2.57
C ALA A 83 -2.74 -0.86 -1.63
N ARG A 84 -3.99 -0.94 -1.16
CA ARG A 84 -4.46 -2.05 -0.32
C ARG A 84 -4.42 -3.40 -1.01
N ASP A 85 -4.72 -3.44 -2.29
CA ASP A 85 -4.78 -4.68 -3.07
C ASP A 85 -3.41 -5.11 -3.61
N PHE A 86 -2.38 -4.26 -3.48
CA PHE A 86 -1.08 -4.45 -4.14
C PHE A 86 -0.41 -5.79 -3.79
N ASP A 87 -0.50 -6.23 -2.54
CA ASP A 87 0.09 -7.51 -2.09
C ASP A 87 -0.97 -8.57 -1.70
N ALA A 88 -2.25 -8.21 -1.74
CA ALA A 88 -3.36 -9.12 -1.46
C ALA A 88 -3.40 -10.32 -2.44
N SER A 89 -2.87 -10.14 -3.65
CA SER A 89 -2.79 -11.19 -4.68
C SER A 89 -1.69 -12.23 -4.45
N ARG A 90 -0.69 -11.99 -3.58
CA ARG A 90 0.38 -12.96 -3.27
C ARG A 90 0.25 -13.65 -1.92
N ARG A 91 -0.64 -13.19 -1.03
CA ARG A 91 -1.06 -13.92 0.19
C ARG A 91 -1.87 -15.21 -0.09
N MET A 92 -1.88 -15.68 -1.34
CA MET A 92 -2.23 -17.05 -1.69
C MET A 92 -0.95 -17.87 -1.97
N PRO A 93 -0.12 -18.24 -0.96
CA PRO A 93 0.67 -19.43 -1.10
C PRO A 93 -0.21 -20.64 -0.73
N GLU A 94 -0.24 -21.63 -1.61
CA GLU A 94 -0.44 -23.05 -1.26
C GLU A 94 -1.84 -23.49 -0.76
N LEU A 95 -2.80 -23.64 -1.68
CA LEU A 95 -3.93 -24.57 -1.49
C LEU A 95 -4.47 -25.12 -2.83
N ALA A 96 -3.61 -25.17 -3.86
CA ALA A 96 -3.88 -25.87 -5.10
C ALA A 96 -2.74 -26.87 -5.34
N CYS A 97 -3.12 -28.13 -5.56
CA CYS A 97 -2.29 -29.32 -5.82
C CYS A 97 -1.72 -30.04 -4.59
N ALA A 98 -2.60 -30.64 -3.78
CA ALA A 98 -2.37 -32.03 -3.41
C ALA A 98 -3.11 -32.89 -4.46
N SER A 99 -2.33 -33.56 -5.32
CA SER A 99 -2.79 -34.64 -6.19
C SER A 99 -2.44 -35.98 -5.58
#